data_AF-A0A8J7X6T7-F1
#
_entry.id   AF-A0A8J7X6T7-F1
#
_cell.length_a   1.000
_cell.length_b   1.000
_cell.length_c   1.000
_cell.angle_alpha   90.00
_cell.angle_beta   90.00
_cell.angle_gamma   90.00
#
_symmetry.space_group_name_H-M   'P 1'
#
loop_
_entity.id
_entity.type
_entity.pdbx_description
1 polymer ?
#
loop_
_entity_poly.entity_id
_entity_poly.type
_entity_poly.pdbx_seq_one_letter_code
_entity_poly.pdbx_strand_id
1 'polypeptide(L)'
;GNISGVLGSRLASALHLGLIDAELKWNKPLADNIYASMILNVVMSFLLGIIAYYAYIFAGFSDTASIIQLTLISLIAGTLAGVILTALTVLLSILTFARGFDPDNILMPSVSTVGDIITVLCLLFAIKLVGFLPFI
;
A
#
# COMPACT_ATOMS: atom_id res chain seq x y z
N GLY A 1 3.80 -3.15 2.10
CA GLY A 1 5.16 -2.91 2.63
C GLY A 1 5.97 -1.97 1.76
N ASN A 2 6.51 -2.43 0.63
CA ASN A 2 7.54 -1.71 -0.13
C ASN A 2 7.19 -0.28 -0.56
N ILE A 3 6.01 -0.04 -1.14
CA ILE A 3 5.60 1.31 -1.57
C ILE A 3 5.58 2.28 -0.38
N SER A 4 5.08 1.82 0.76
CA SER A 4 4.97 2.56 2.01
C SER A 4 6.34 2.76 2.68
N GLY A 5 7.29 1.84 2.49
CA GLY A 5 8.69 2.01 2.88
C GLY A 5 9.40 3.08 2.05
N VAL A 6 9.23 3.05 0.72
CA VAL A 6 9.77 4.08 -0.19
C VAL A 6 9.17 5.44 0.12
N LEU A 7 7.86 5.52 0.37
CA LEU A 7 7.21 6.74 0.86
C LEU A 7 7.85 7.21 2.17
N GLY A 8 8.05 6.31 3.13
CA GLY A 8 8.66 6.62 4.42
C GLY A 8 10.05 7.24 4.28
N SER A 9 10.92 6.65 3.44
CA SER A 9 12.27 7.17 3.18
C SER A 9 12.25 8.53 2.47
N ARG A 10 11.31 8.75 1.53
CA ARG A 10 11.12 10.06 0.89
C ARG A 10 10.66 11.12 1.87
N LEU A 11 9.75 10.77 2.79
CA LEU A 11 9.29 11.67 3.85
C LEU A 11 10.40 11.96 4.87
N ALA A 12 11.16 10.94 5.28
CA ALA A 12 12.31 11.10 6.18
C ALA A 12 13.36 12.05 5.59
N SER A 13 13.68 11.88 4.30
CA SER A 13 14.58 12.80 3.59
C SER A 13 14.01 14.21 3.51
N ALA A 14 12.72 14.36 3.21
CA ALA A 14 12.06 15.66 3.14
C ALA A 14 12.00 16.39 4.50
N LEU A 15 11.84 15.65 5.60
CA LEU A 15 11.91 16.17 6.97
C LEU A 15 13.33 16.65 7.30
N HIS A 16 14.36 15.87 6.98
CA HIS A 16 15.76 16.26 7.21
C HIS A 16 16.19 17.48 6.37
N LEU A 17 15.63 17.64 5.17
CA LEU A 17 15.86 18.80 4.30
C LEU A 17 15.02 20.04 4.70
N GLY A 18 14.13 19.93 5.69
CA GLY A 18 13.24 21.01 6.11
C GLY A 18 12.17 21.37 5.07
N LEU A 19 11.86 20.46 4.13
CA LEU A 19 10.79 20.63 3.14
C LEU A 19 9.40 20.32 3.71
N ILE A 20 9.36 19.51 4.78
CA ILE A 20 8.17 19.14 5.54
C ILE A 20 8.45 19.46 7.00
N ASP A 21 7.48 20.06 7.68
CA ASP A 21 7.58 20.34 9.11
C ASP A 21 7.40 19.06 9.96
N ALA A 22 7.99 19.05 11.16
CA ALA A 22 7.75 18.01 12.16
C ALA A 22 6.33 18.04 12.76
N GLU A 23 5.54 19.05 12.40
CA GLU A 23 4.11 19.14 12.68
C GLU A 23 3.34 18.57 11.48
N LEU A 24 2.23 17.86 11.71
CA LEU A 24 1.35 17.32 10.66
C LEU A 24 0.63 18.45 9.90
N LYS A 25 1.40 19.23 9.14
CA LYS A 25 0.92 20.30 8.27
C LYS A 25 0.88 19.80 6.85
N TRP A 26 -0.25 20.06 6.22
CA TRP A 26 -0.42 19.74 4.81
C TRP A 26 0.46 20.66 3.97
N ASN A 27 1.50 20.10 3.36
CA ASN A 27 2.38 20.82 2.45
C ASN A 27 2.41 20.14 1.08
N LYS A 28 2.73 20.90 0.03
CA LYS A 28 2.76 20.39 -1.35
C LYS A 28 3.69 19.16 -1.51
N PRO A 29 4.91 19.14 -0.96
CA PRO A 29 5.78 17.96 -1.05
C PRO A 29 5.18 16.71 -0.38
N LEU A 30 4.49 16.87 0.74
CA LEU A 30 3.80 15.77 1.43
C LEU A 30 2.68 15.21 0.54
N ALA A 31 1.83 16.10 0.03
CA ALA A 31 0.72 15.73 -0.85
C ALA A 31 1.20 15.01 -2.11
N ASP A 32 2.21 15.54 -2.79
CA ASP A 32 2.76 14.96 -4.03
C ASP A 32 3.31 13.55 -3.79
N ASN A 33 3.98 13.32 -2.65
CA ASN A 33 4.46 11.99 -2.27
C ASN A 33 3.33 11.00 -1.98
N ILE A 34 2.28 11.44 -1.29
CA ILE A 34 1.08 10.64 -1.01
C ILE A 34 0.37 10.28 -2.31
N TYR A 35 0.11 11.25 -3.19
CA TYR A 35 -0.55 11.03 -4.47
C TYR A 35 0.25 10.10 -5.38
N ALA A 36 1.56 10.33 -5.51
CA ALA A 36 2.43 9.46 -6.29
C ALA A 36 2.40 8.02 -5.78
N SER A 37 2.43 7.83 -4.46
CA SER A 37 2.39 6.50 -3.84
C SER A 37 1.04 5.82 -4.03
N MET A 38 -0.06 6.57 -3.95
CA MET A 38 -1.41 6.05 -4.18
C MET A 38 -1.61 5.62 -5.63
N ILE A 39 -1.20 6.46 -6.58
CA ILE A 39 -1.27 6.13 -8.02
C ILE A 39 -0.44 4.90 -8.31
N LEU A 40 0.81 4.85 -7.81
CA LEU A 40 1.67 3.69 -7.98
C LEU A 40 1.03 2.43 -7.39
N ASN A 41 0.41 2.53 -6.22
CA ASN A 41 -0.25 1.40 -5.57
C ASN A 41 -1.45 0.88 -6.38
N VAL A 42 -2.30 1.77 -6.89
CA VAL A 42 -3.45 1.40 -7.75
C VAL A 42 -2.97 0.71 -9.02
N VAL A 43 -2.00 1.31 -9.71
CA VAL A 43 -1.43 0.77 -10.96
C VAL A 43 -0.82 -0.61 -10.71
N MET A 44 -0.02 -0.75 -9.64
CA MET A 44 0.59 -2.04 -9.28
C MET A 44 -0.47 -3.08 -8.90
N SER A 45 -1.52 -2.70 -8.18
CA SER A 45 -2.61 -3.62 -7.81
C SER A 45 -3.33 -4.16 -9.04
N PHE A 46 -3.58 -3.30 -10.03
CA PHE A 46 -4.16 -3.71 -11.31
C PHE A 46 -3.25 -4.68 -12.07
N LEU A 47 -1.96 -4.34 -12.22
CA LEU A 47 -0.98 -5.19 -12.90
C LEU A 47 -0.81 -6.54 -12.19
N LEU A 48 -0.73 -6.55 -10.86
CA LEU A 48 -0.64 -7.77 -10.07
C LEU A 48 -1.87 -8.66 -10.23
N GLY A 49 -3.06 -8.07 -10.40
CA GLY A 49 -4.28 -8.80 -10.70
C GLY A 49 -4.20 -9.58 -12.02
N ILE A 50 -3.70 -8.93 -13.07
CA ILE A 50 -3.48 -9.56 -14.37
C ILE A 50 -2.40 -10.65 -14.30
N ILE A 51 -1.28 -10.36 -13.63
CA ILE A 51 -0.19 -11.33 -13.43
C ILE A 51 -0.70 -12.54 -12.63
N ALA A 52 -1.51 -12.32 -11.61
CA ALA A 52 -2.12 -13.38 -10.81
C ALA A 52 -3.03 -14.28 -11.68
N TYR A 53 -3.79 -13.72 -12.62
CA TYR A 53 -4.58 -14.51 -13.55
C TYR A 53 -3.73 -15.38 -14.49
N TYR A 54 -2.65 -14.83 -15.05
CA TYR A 54 -1.75 -15.63 -15.88
C TYR A 54 -1.04 -16.72 -15.05
N ALA A 55 -0.59 -16.40 -13.83
CA ALA A 55 -0.03 -17.39 -12.91
C ALA A 55 -1.05 -18.49 -12.57
N TYR A 56 -2.31 -18.14 -12.40
CA TYR A 56 -3.42 -19.07 -12.16
C TYR A 56 -3.62 -20.04 -13.35
N ILE A 57 -3.60 -19.54 -14.60
CA ILE A 57 -3.65 -20.38 -15.80
C ILE A 57 -2.43 -21.29 -15.89
N PHE A 58 -1.22 -20.75 -15.69
CA PHE A 58 0.02 -21.53 -15.76
C PHE A 58 0.09 -22.64 -14.71
N ALA A 59 -0.58 -22.45 -13.57
CA ALA A 59 -0.71 -23.47 -12.54
C ALA A 59 -1.69 -24.60 -12.89
N GLY A 60 -2.36 -24.54 -14.05
CA GLY A 60 -3.26 -25.59 -14.55
C GLY A 60 -4.70 -25.49 -14.05
N PHE A 61 -5.09 -24.36 -13.45
CA PHE A 61 -6.46 -24.10 -13.03
C PHE A 61 -7.17 -23.27 -14.10
N SER A 62 -8.19 -23.85 -14.76
CA SER A 62 -8.83 -23.24 -15.93
C SER A 62 -10.24 -22.71 -15.66
N ASP A 63 -10.95 -23.23 -14.66
CA ASP A 63 -12.44 -23.15 -14.63
C ASP A 63 -13.04 -22.36 -13.47
N THR A 64 -12.26 -21.91 -12.48
CA THR A 64 -12.81 -21.38 -11.22
C THR A 64 -12.74 -19.86 -11.08
N ALA A 65 -11.78 -19.18 -11.70
CA ALA A 65 -11.57 -17.74 -11.50
C ALA A 65 -11.39 -16.98 -12.81
N SER A 66 -12.19 -15.93 -13.02
CA SER A 66 -12.05 -15.04 -14.18
C SER A 66 -10.96 -13.99 -13.96
N ILE A 67 -10.40 -13.47 -15.06
CA ILE A 67 -9.44 -12.35 -15.01
C ILE A 67 -10.03 -11.14 -14.28
N ILE A 68 -11.33 -10.90 -14.45
CA ILE A 68 -12.04 -9.79 -13.83
C ILE A 68 -12.08 -9.98 -12.31
N GLN A 69 -12.43 -11.18 -11.83
CA GLN A 69 -12.47 -11.48 -10.39
C GLN A 69 -11.10 -11.29 -9.73
N LEU A 70 -10.04 -11.90 -10.27
CA LEU A 70 -8.70 -11.80 -9.69
C LEU A 70 -8.17 -10.37 -9.73
N THR A 71 -8.43 -9.64 -10.81
CA THR A 71 -8.03 -8.23 -10.91
C THR A 71 -8.78 -7.37 -9.90
N LEU A 72 -10.09 -7.60 -9.73
CA LEU A 72 -10.92 -6.82 -8.81
C LEU A 72 -10.58 -7.13 -7.35
N ILE A 73 -10.29 -8.40 -7.01
CA ILE A 73 -9.78 -8.79 -5.69
C ILE A 73 -8.47 -8.05 -5.40
N SER A 74 -7.51 -8.08 -6.33
CA SER A 74 -6.22 -7.40 -6.17
C SER A 74 -6.39 -5.90 -6.02
N LEU A 75 -7.27 -5.28 -6.81
CA LEU A 75 -7.50 -3.83 -6.78
C LEU A 75 -8.15 -3.39 -5.48
N ILE A 76 -9.18 -4.09 -4.99
CA ILE A 76 -9.82 -3.78 -3.71
C ILE A 76 -8.87 -4.00 -2.54
N ALA A 77 -8.19 -5.15 -2.50
CA ALA A 77 -7.25 -5.48 -1.43
C ALA A 77 -6.09 -4.47 -1.39
N GLY A 78 -5.47 -4.23 -2.54
CA GLY A 78 -4.32 -3.35 -2.68
C GLY A 78 -4.67 -1.88 -2.40
N THR A 79 -5.83 -1.39 -2.84
CA THR A 79 -6.26 -0.01 -2.55
C THR A 79 -6.56 0.20 -1.07
N LEU A 80 -7.30 -0.70 -0.43
CA LEU A 80 -7.60 -0.62 1.00
C LEU A 80 -6.32 -0.68 1.84
N ALA A 81 -5.45 -1.66 1.56
CA ALA A 81 -4.17 -1.81 2.26
C ALA A 81 -3.29 -0.57 2.03
N GLY A 82 -3.22 -0.07 0.80
CA GLY A 82 -2.45 1.13 0.45
C GLY A 82 -2.89 2.37 1.21
N VAL A 83 -4.20 2.62 1.31
CA VAL A 83 -4.75 3.74 2.10
C VAL A 83 -4.30 3.67 3.56
N ILE A 84 -4.47 2.51 4.19
CA ILE A 84 -4.10 2.29 5.59
C ILE A 84 -2.60 2.46 5.78
N LEU A 85 -1.80 1.83 4.93
CA LEU A 85 -0.35 1.84 5.02
C LEU A 85 0.27 3.21 4.73
N THR A 86 -0.26 3.95 3.77
CA THR A 86 0.20 5.33 3.51
C THR A 86 -0.08 6.24 4.69
N ALA A 87 -1.29 6.15 5.28
CA ALA A 87 -1.62 6.92 6.47
C ALA A 87 -0.69 6.56 7.65
N LEU A 88 -0.46 5.26 7.86
CA LEU A 88 0.46 4.77 8.89
C LEU A 88 1.89 5.28 8.67
N THR A 89 2.42 5.19 7.44
CA THR A 89 3.75 5.70 7.11
C THR A 89 3.86 7.19 7.41
N VAL A 90 2.92 8.02 6.95
CA VAL A 90 2.96 9.47 7.19
C VAL A 90 2.98 9.78 8.70
N LEU A 91 2.09 9.12 9.46
CA LEU A 91 2.02 9.30 10.90
C LEU A 91 3.31 8.89 11.60
N LEU A 92 3.83 7.70 11.27
CA LEU A 92 5.07 7.20 11.86
C LEU A 92 6.25 8.11 11.49
N SER A 93 6.39 8.55 10.24
CA SER A 93 7.48 9.41 9.81
C SER A 93 7.55 10.71 10.60
N ILE A 94 6.40 11.36 10.80
CA ILE A 94 6.31 12.63 11.52
C ILE A 94 6.53 12.39 13.03
N LEU A 95 5.92 11.34 13.59
CA LEU A 95 6.01 11.04 15.01
C LEU A 95 7.42 10.64 15.45
N THR A 96 8.13 9.84 14.65
CA THR A 96 9.51 9.44 14.95
C THR A 96 10.44 10.65 14.86
N PHE A 97 10.28 11.48 13.82
CA PHE A 97 11.07 12.69 13.65
C PHE A 97 10.83 13.71 14.77
N ALA A 98 9.56 13.94 15.15
CA ALA A 98 9.20 14.83 16.26
C ALA A 98 9.76 14.37 17.61
N ARG A 99 10.05 13.08 17.77
CA ARG A 99 10.70 12.52 18.97
C ARG A 99 12.22 12.48 18.88
N GLY A 100 12.81 12.98 17.80
CA GLY A 100 14.27 12.99 17.58
C GLY A 100 14.86 11.62 17.20
N PHE A 101 14.02 10.63 16.87
CA PHE A 101 14.48 9.37 16.31
C PHE A 101 14.59 9.47 14.79
N ASP A 102 15.59 8.80 14.23
CA ASP A 102 15.68 8.63 12.78
C ASP A 102 14.47 7.80 12.30
N PRO A 103 13.58 8.38 11.49
CA PRO A 103 12.41 7.67 10.98
C PRO A 103 12.79 6.40 10.24
N ASP A 104 13.92 6.37 9.53
CA ASP A 104 14.29 5.23 8.68
C ASP A 104 14.58 3.95 9.50
N ASN A 105 15.09 4.09 10.73
CA ASN A 105 15.38 2.97 11.62
C ASN A 105 14.12 2.30 12.19
N ILE A 106 13.01 3.04 12.29
CA ILE A 106 11.77 2.56 12.93
C ILE A 106 10.71 2.24 11.87
N LEU A 107 10.59 3.08 10.84
CA LEU A 107 9.59 2.96 9.79
C LEU A 107 9.72 1.65 9.03
N MET A 108 10.93 1.32 8.56
CA MET A 108 11.12 0.21 7.64
C MET A 108 10.66 -1.14 8.22
N PRO A 109 11.10 -1.57 9.41
CA PRO A 109 10.63 -2.83 10.01
C PRO A 109 9.16 -2.76 10.43
N SER A 110 8.69 -1.61 10.94
CA SER A 110 7.31 -1.46 11.44
C SER A 110 6.28 -1.46 10.31
N VAL A 111 6.52 -0.69 9.26
CA VAL A 111 5.62 -0.58 8.10
C VAL A 111 5.61 -1.87 7.29
N SER A 112 6.73 -2.60 7.24
CA SER A 112 6.75 -3.91 6.56
C SER A 112 5.89 -4.93 7.32
N THR A 113 6.14 -5.12 8.62
CA THR A 113 5.41 -6.10 9.43
C THR A 113 3.93 -5.80 9.54
N VAL A 114 3.56 -4.55 9.84
CA VAL A 114 2.15 -4.12 9.85
C VAL A 114 1.57 -4.23 8.45
N GLY A 115 2.34 -3.90 7.42
CA GLY A 115 1.91 -4.01 6.04
C GLY A 115 1.55 -5.43 5.62
N ASP A 116 2.32 -6.42 6.04
CA ASP A 116 2.03 -7.82 5.71
C ASP A 116 0.72 -8.27 6.37
N ILE A 117 0.50 -7.92 7.64
CA ILE A 117 -0.75 -8.22 8.36
C ILE A 117 -1.94 -7.53 7.70
N ILE A 118 -1.86 -6.22 7.47
CA ILE A 118 -2.94 -5.44 6.88
C ILE A 118 -3.27 -5.92 5.46
N THR A 119 -2.25 -6.20 4.65
CA THR A 119 -2.45 -6.65 3.27
C THR A 119 -3.17 -7.99 3.23
N VAL A 120 -2.81 -8.94 4.10
CA VAL A 120 -3.49 -10.24 4.21
C VAL A 120 -4.96 -10.06 4.65
N LEU A 121 -5.22 -9.20 5.65
CA LEU A 121 -6.59 -8.92 6.10
C LEU A 121 -7.44 -8.29 4.99
N CYS A 122 -6.89 -7.30 4.28
CA CYS A 122 -7.55 -6.66 3.15
C CYS A 122 -7.78 -7.65 2.00
N LEU A 123 -6.85 -8.57 1.75
CA LEU A 123 -7.00 -9.63 0.75
C LEU A 123 -8.15 -10.58 1.10
N LEU A 124 -8.20 -11.08 2.34
CA LEU A 124 -9.29 -11.96 2.79
C LEU A 124 -10.64 -11.25 2.74
N PHE A 125 -10.67 -9.96 3.09
CA PHE A 125 -11.86 -9.13 2.94
C PHE A 125 -12.30 -9.00 1.49
N ALA A 126 -11.37 -8.68 0.57
CA ALA A 126 -11.65 -8.55 -0.85
C ALA A 126 -12.16 -9.87 -1.45
N ILE A 127 -11.56 -11.01 -1.09
CA ILE A 127 -12.02 -12.33 -1.54
C ILE A 127 -13.47 -12.59 -1.10
N LYS A 128 -13.80 -12.31 0.17
CA LYS A 128 -15.18 -12.47 0.66
C LYS A 128 -16.16 -11.55 -0.05
N LEU A 129 -15.75 -10.30 -0.29
CA LEU A 129 -16.58 -9.31 -0.95
C LEU A 129 -16.88 -9.69 -2.41
N VAL A 130 -15.84 -10.12 -3.15
CA VAL A 130 -15.97 -10.52 -4.56
C VAL A 130 -16.63 -11.89 -4.70
N GLY A 131 -16.33 -12.84 -3.82
CA GLY A 131 -16.96 -14.16 -3.80
C GLY A 131 -18.46 -14.11 -3.46
N PHE A 132 -18.95 -13.04 -2.84
CA PHE A 132 -20.39 -12.84 -2.59
C PHE A 132 -21.14 -12.26 -3.82
N LEU A 133 -20.44 -11.73 -4.84
CA LEU A 133 -21.07 -11.22 -6.05
C LEU A 133 -21.46 -12.40 -6.97
N PRO A 134 -22.76 -12.71 -7.13
CA PRO A 134 -23.20 -13.93 -7.80
C PRO A 134 -23.18 -13.85 -9.35
N PHE A 135 -22.49 -12.87 -9.94
CA PHE A 135 -22.60 -12.54 -11.38
C PHE A 135 -21.28 -12.22 -12.10
N ILE A 136 -20.15 -12.78 -11.67
CA ILE A 136 -18.94 -12.86 -12.50
C ILE A 136 -18.41 -14.29 -12.46
#